data_AF-A0A662CAG6-F1
#
_entry.id   AF-A0A662CAG6-F1
#
_cell.length_a   1.000
_cell.length_b   1.000
_cell.length_c   1.000
_cell.angle_alpha   90.00
_cell.angle_beta   90.00
_cell.angle_gamma   90.00
#
_symmetry.space_group_name_H-M   'P 1'
#
loop_
_entity.id
_entity.type
_entity.pdbx_description
1 polymer ?
#
loop_
_entity_poly.entity_id
_entity_poly.type
_entity_poly.pdbx_seq_one_letter_code
_entity_poly.pdbx_strand_id
1 'polypeptide(L)'
;MKKAIISLYLLLLVNLVYAQSIREFTSDTGQYVNELSLFTGAHLESSEISDFQRFLVVYDSLSYEQQLEIIEVSNLMLKRRCRPRPHFIKYQRIMMEFFTEHKTSHGYDEWLEGFTLFLKRNDASLAAIDQLLTLSLGLLNENTLYRSNSIAWRVSTPTFQFHSDEKLTVSFDDVIIACYFDRDFIQIKSATGYIDPLE
;
A
#
# COMPACT_ATOMS: atom_id res chain seq x y z
N MET A 1 1.18 -41.10 39.53
CA MET A 1 0.75 -41.54 38.17
C MET A 1 -0.22 -40.56 37.51
N LYS A 2 -1.39 -40.21 38.11
CA LYS A 2 -2.33 -39.22 37.53
C LYS A 2 -1.70 -37.85 37.18
N LYS A 3 -0.81 -37.31 38.03
CA LYS A 3 -0.11 -36.03 37.77
C LYS A 3 0.86 -36.09 36.58
N ALA A 4 1.50 -37.25 36.34
CA ALA A 4 2.41 -37.45 35.21
C ALA A 4 1.64 -37.54 33.88
N ILE A 5 0.45 -38.16 33.90
CA ILE A 5 -0.44 -38.25 32.74
C ILE A 5 -0.98 -36.86 32.36
N ILE A 6 -1.37 -36.04 33.34
CA ILE A 6 -1.82 -34.66 33.10
C ILE A 6 -0.68 -33.81 32.51
N SER A 7 0.56 -33.97 33.00
CA SER A 7 1.73 -33.25 32.48
C SER A 7 2.06 -33.65 31.04
N LEU A 8 1.90 -34.93 30.69
CA LEU A 8 2.08 -35.44 29.33
C LEU A 8 0.98 -34.92 28.38
N TYR A 9 -0.25 -34.81 28.87
CA TYR A 9 -1.37 -34.22 28.12
C TYR A 9 -1.18 -32.72 27.86
N LEU A 10 -0.60 -31.98 28.81
CA LEU A 10 -0.29 -30.56 28.66
C LEU A 10 0.82 -30.31 27.63
N LEU A 11 1.81 -31.21 27.54
CA LEU A 11 2.90 -31.16 26.55
C LEU A 11 2.42 -31.49 25.11
N LEU A 12 1.36 -32.30 24.97
CA LEU A 12 0.74 -32.60 23.67
C LEU A 12 -0.07 -31.43 23.11
N LEU A 13 -0.66 -30.58 23.98
CA LEU A 13 -1.46 -29.42 23.58
C LEU A 13 -0.63 -28.26 22.98
N VAL A 14 0.68 -28.20 23.27
CA VAL A 14 1.55 -27.10 22.79
C VAL A 14 1.76 -27.15 21.26
N ASN A 15 1.55 -28.31 20.63
CA ASN A 15 1.76 -28.50 19.19
C ASN A 15 0.56 -28.06 18.32
N LEU A 16 -0.55 -27.62 18.91
CA LEU A 16 -1.73 -27.15 18.17
C LEU A 16 -1.75 -25.64 17.94
N VAL A 17 -0.70 -24.92 18.33
CA VAL A 17 -0.60 -23.48 18.10
C VAL A 17 -0.04 -23.22 16.70
N TYR A 18 -0.89 -23.40 15.67
CA TYR A 18 -0.68 -22.82 14.34
C TYR A 18 -1.17 -21.37 14.33
N ALA A 19 -0.45 -20.50 15.03
CA ALA A 19 -0.57 -19.05 14.89
C ALA A 19 0.69 -18.50 14.18
N GLN A 20 1.14 -19.18 13.13
CA GLN A 20 2.29 -18.71 12.36
C GLN A 20 1.85 -17.50 11.52
N SER A 21 2.30 -16.31 11.90
CA SER A 21 2.23 -15.13 11.03
C SER A 21 2.94 -15.44 9.72
N ILE A 22 2.31 -15.12 8.58
CA ILE A 22 2.92 -15.28 7.27
C ILE A 22 4.28 -14.58 7.25
N ARG A 23 5.32 -15.34 6.88
CA ARG A 23 6.70 -14.82 6.80
C ARG A 23 7.00 -14.29 5.41
N GLU A 24 6.47 -14.98 4.41
CA GLU A 24 6.51 -14.64 3.00
C GLU A 24 5.28 -15.25 2.31
N PHE A 25 4.78 -14.55 1.31
CA PHE A 25 3.84 -15.07 0.33
C PHE A 25 4.59 -15.99 -0.64
N THR A 26 3.93 -17.07 -1.06
CA THR A 26 4.48 -17.95 -2.09
C THR A 26 4.51 -17.25 -3.45
N SER A 27 5.46 -17.67 -4.31
CA SER A 27 5.52 -17.19 -5.70
C SER A 27 4.48 -17.86 -6.62
N ASP A 28 3.60 -18.70 -6.07
CA ASP A 28 2.48 -19.29 -6.77
C ASP A 28 1.33 -18.27 -6.82
N THR A 29 1.09 -17.69 -7.99
CA THR A 29 0.09 -16.63 -8.16
C THR A 29 -1.32 -17.08 -7.80
N GLY A 30 -1.62 -18.38 -7.91
CA GLY A 30 -2.91 -18.96 -7.54
C GLY A 30 -3.12 -19.12 -6.03
N GLN A 31 -2.05 -19.08 -5.23
CA GLN A 31 -2.15 -19.17 -3.76
C GLN A 31 -2.23 -17.80 -3.09
N TYR A 32 -1.71 -16.75 -3.76
CA TYR A 32 -1.60 -15.41 -3.19
C TYR A 32 -2.91 -14.86 -2.64
N VAL A 33 -4.04 -15.00 -3.35
CA VAL A 33 -5.35 -14.50 -2.90
C VAL A 33 -5.77 -15.13 -1.57
N ASN A 34 -5.57 -16.44 -1.41
CA ASN A 34 -5.90 -17.16 -0.19
C ASN A 34 -4.97 -16.75 0.96
N GLU A 35 -3.66 -16.74 0.71
CA GLU A 35 -2.66 -16.31 1.69
C GLU A 35 -2.89 -14.87 2.17
N LEU A 36 -3.18 -13.97 1.23
CA LEU A 36 -3.49 -12.57 1.53
C LEU A 36 -4.77 -12.46 2.35
N SER A 37 -5.82 -13.21 2.00
CA SER A 37 -7.08 -13.22 2.75
C SER A 37 -6.90 -13.73 4.18
N LEU A 38 -6.06 -14.74 4.40
CA LEU A 38 -5.72 -15.21 5.74
C LEU A 38 -4.91 -14.18 6.53
N PHE A 39 -3.99 -13.48 5.86
CA PHE A 39 -3.16 -12.45 6.46
C PHE A 39 -3.96 -11.18 6.83
N THR A 40 -4.84 -10.71 5.96
CA THR A 40 -5.59 -9.47 6.14
C THR A 40 -6.93 -9.65 6.83
N GLY A 41 -7.60 -10.80 6.65
CA GLY A 41 -9.04 -10.97 6.96
C GLY A 41 -9.43 -10.64 8.41
N ALA A 42 -8.61 -11.03 9.39
CA ALA A 42 -8.87 -10.73 10.80
C ALA A 42 -8.63 -9.25 11.20
N HIS A 43 -8.05 -8.46 10.30
CA HIS A 43 -7.61 -7.08 10.56
C HIS A 43 -8.41 -6.03 9.76
N LEU A 44 -9.35 -6.46 8.91
CA LEU A 44 -10.20 -5.57 8.12
C LEU A 44 -11.30 -4.96 8.98
N GLU A 45 -11.55 -3.66 8.80
CA GLU A 45 -12.79 -3.03 9.26
C GLU A 45 -13.94 -3.30 8.28
N SER A 46 -15.18 -3.19 8.77
CA SER A 46 -16.38 -3.40 7.92
C SER A 46 -16.41 -2.52 6.67
N SER A 47 -15.85 -1.32 6.74
CA SER A 47 -15.72 -0.38 5.62
C SER A 47 -14.66 -0.77 4.59
N GLU A 48 -13.72 -1.66 4.95
CA GLU A 48 -12.59 -2.07 4.12
C GLU A 48 -12.86 -3.41 3.41
N ILE A 49 -13.88 -4.17 3.82
CA ILE A 49 -14.20 -5.50 3.27
C ILE A 49 -14.53 -5.44 1.78
N SER A 50 -15.34 -4.47 1.34
CA SER A 50 -15.75 -4.34 -0.06
C SER A 50 -14.57 -4.01 -0.97
N ASP A 51 -13.70 -3.11 -0.51
CA ASP A 51 -12.49 -2.72 -1.23
C ASP A 51 -11.52 -3.89 -1.32
N PHE A 52 -11.35 -4.65 -0.23
CA PHE A 52 -10.51 -5.83 -0.22
C PHE A 52 -11.00 -6.88 -1.22
N GLN A 53 -12.31 -7.19 -1.23
CA GLN A 53 -12.89 -8.12 -2.19
C GLN A 53 -12.72 -7.65 -3.64
N ARG A 54 -12.87 -6.35 -3.90
CA ARG A 54 -12.62 -5.78 -5.23
C ARG A 54 -11.17 -5.96 -5.64
N PHE A 55 -10.22 -5.72 -4.74
CA PHE A 55 -8.80 -5.93 -5.02
C PHE A 55 -8.51 -7.39 -5.42
N LEU A 56 -9.11 -8.38 -4.74
CA LEU A 56 -8.91 -9.79 -5.10
C LEU A 56 -9.34 -10.08 -6.56
N VAL A 57 -10.48 -9.54 -6.98
CA VAL A 57 -10.97 -9.67 -8.36
C VAL A 57 -10.04 -8.96 -9.36
N VAL A 58 -9.56 -7.77 -9.00
CA VAL A 58 -8.60 -7.02 -9.83
C VAL A 58 -7.32 -7.84 -10.00
N TYR A 59 -6.75 -8.35 -8.92
CA TYR A 59 -5.53 -9.16 -8.94
C TYR A 59 -5.67 -10.38 -9.87
N ASP A 60 -6.79 -11.10 -9.81
CA ASP A 60 -7.04 -12.27 -10.68
C ASP A 60 -7.15 -11.89 -12.17
N SER A 61 -7.47 -10.62 -12.48
CA SER A 61 -7.54 -10.12 -13.86
C SER A 61 -6.21 -9.62 -14.43
N LEU A 62 -5.18 -9.46 -13.60
CA LEU A 62 -3.87 -8.96 -14.02
C LEU A 62 -3.07 -10.00 -14.82
N SER A 63 -2.08 -9.53 -15.56
CA SER A 63 -1.13 -10.42 -16.22
C SER A 63 -0.31 -11.21 -15.19
N TYR A 64 0.24 -12.36 -15.62
CA TYR A 64 1.13 -13.15 -14.76
C TYR A 64 2.32 -12.35 -14.23
N GLU A 65 2.87 -11.45 -15.06
CA GLU A 65 3.98 -10.57 -14.69
C GLU A 65 3.57 -9.58 -13.59
N GLN A 66 2.43 -8.89 -13.76
CA GLN A 66 1.89 -7.96 -12.76
C GLN A 66 1.54 -8.65 -11.43
N GLN A 67 1.03 -9.88 -11.49
CA GLN A 67 0.78 -10.68 -10.29
C GLN A 67 2.08 -10.97 -9.53
N LEU A 68 3.15 -11.36 -10.25
CA LEU A 68 4.46 -11.58 -9.63
C LEU A 68 5.06 -10.31 -9.03
N GLU A 69 4.93 -9.17 -9.70
CA GLU A 69 5.36 -7.86 -9.19
C GLU A 69 4.66 -7.51 -7.87
N ILE A 70 3.34 -7.71 -7.81
CA ILE A 70 2.56 -7.50 -6.59
C ILE A 70 3.04 -8.44 -5.47
N ILE A 71 3.31 -9.71 -5.77
CA ILE A 71 3.84 -10.66 -4.80
C ILE A 71 5.23 -10.24 -4.31
N GLU A 72 6.13 -9.78 -5.21
CA GLU A 72 7.48 -9.32 -4.84
C GLU A 72 7.38 -8.14 -3.86
N VAL A 73 6.60 -7.11 -4.20
CA VAL A 73 6.41 -5.93 -3.35
C VAL A 73 5.79 -6.32 -2.01
N SER A 74 4.76 -7.17 -2.02
CA SER A 74 4.15 -7.69 -0.79
C SER A 74 5.17 -8.41 0.11
N ASN A 75 6.06 -9.20 -0.47
CA ASN A 75 7.13 -9.86 0.27
C ASN A 75 8.19 -8.87 0.80
N LEU A 76 8.53 -7.82 0.05
CA LEU A 76 9.39 -6.74 0.54
C LEU A 76 8.73 -5.98 1.69
N MET A 77 7.43 -5.70 1.60
CA MET A 77 6.65 -5.09 2.68
C MET A 77 6.64 -5.97 3.93
N LEU A 78 6.45 -7.29 3.81
CA LEU A 78 6.55 -8.22 4.95
C LEU A 78 7.94 -8.19 5.60
N LYS A 79 9.01 -8.18 4.80
CA LYS A 79 10.40 -8.03 5.31
C LYS A 79 10.59 -6.72 6.09
N ARG A 80 9.87 -5.66 5.71
CA ARG A 80 9.81 -4.37 6.43
C ARG A 80 8.84 -4.34 7.59
N ARG A 81 8.24 -5.49 7.94
CA ARG A 81 7.27 -5.66 9.02
C ARG A 81 5.99 -4.82 8.80
N CYS A 82 5.66 -4.52 7.55
CA CYS A 82 4.40 -3.89 7.20
C CYS A 82 3.25 -4.78 7.67
N ARG A 83 2.27 -4.14 8.32
CA ARG A 83 1.08 -4.81 8.87
C ARG A 83 -0.07 -4.79 7.86
N PRO A 84 -1.05 -5.70 7.99
CA PRO A 84 -2.29 -5.66 7.21
C PRO A 84 -2.88 -4.25 7.16
N ARG A 85 -3.02 -3.63 8.33
CA ARG A 85 -3.46 -2.24 8.49
C ARG A 85 -2.36 -1.39 9.13
N PRO A 86 -2.08 -0.18 8.63
CA PRO A 86 -2.67 0.44 7.44
C PRO A 86 -2.01 0.05 6.09
N HIS A 87 -0.80 -0.51 6.13
CA HIS A 87 0.09 -0.56 4.96
C HIS A 87 -0.45 -1.39 3.79
N PHE A 88 -0.82 -2.65 4.01
CA PHE A 88 -1.29 -3.51 2.93
C PHE A 88 -2.63 -3.03 2.35
N ILE A 89 -3.53 -2.51 3.20
CA ILE A 89 -4.78 -1.91 2.74
C ILE A 89 -4.52 -0.71 1.83
N LYS A 90 -3.58 0.18 2.19
CA LYS A 90 -3.18 1.30 1.30
C LYS A 90 -2.58 0.79 -0.01
N TYR A 91 -1.69 -0.19 0.06
CA TYR A 91 -1.05 -0.78 -1.12
C TYR A 91 -2.08 -1.40 -2.08
N GLN A 92 -3.03 -2.18 -1.56
CA GLN A 92 -4.11 -2.79 -2.34
C GLN A 92 -4.98 -1.72 -3.02
N ARG A 93 -5.31 -0.64 -2.30
CA ARG A 93 -6.03 0.49 -2.87
C ARG A 93 -5.25 1.17 -3.98
N ILE A 94 -3.94 1.40 -3.80
CA ILE A 94 -3.08 1.96 -4.86
C ILE A 94 -3.09 1.08 -6.11
N MET A 95 -2.98 -0.25 -5.96
CA MET A 95 -3.08 -1.17 -7.11
C MET A 95 -4.45 -1.10 -7.79
N MET A 96 -5.54 -0.99 -7.03
CA MET A 96 -6.87 -0.77 -7.61
C MET A 96 -6.96 0.56 -8.38
N GLU A 97 -6.42 1.65 -7.85
CA GLU A 97 -6.39 2.94 -8.54
C GLU A 97 -5.65 2.83 -9.87
N PHE A 98 -4.48 2.19 -9.90
CA PHE A 98 -3.73 2.02 -11.15
C PHE A 98 -4.49 1.17 -12.18
N PHE A 99 -4.97 -0.01 -11.79
CA PHE A 99 -5.47 -1.01 -12.75
C PHE A 99 -6.97 -0.93 -13.05
N THR A 100 -7.79 -0.47 -12.09
CA THR A 100 -9.25 -0.38 -12.27
C THR A 100 -9.65 0.98 -12.81
N GLU A 101 -9.03 2.05 -12.31
CA GLU A 101 -9.36 3.42 -12.70
C GLU A 101 -8.51 3.92 -13.88
N HIS A 102 -7.78 3.02 -14.55
CA HIS A 102 -6.92 3.28 -15.71
C HIS A 102 -5.90 4.41 -15.48
N LYS A 103 -5.32 4.47 -14.27
CA LYS A 103 -4.35 5.50 -13.86
C LYS A 103 -2.90 5.09 -14.08
N THR A 104 -2.63 3.99 -14.77
CA THR A 104 -1.25 3.55 -15.08
C THR A 104 -0.44 4.59 -15.84
N SER A 105 -1.10 5.46 -16.63
CA SER A 105 -0.46 6.57 -17.33
C SER A 105 0.21 7.59 -16.41
N HIS A 106 -0.18 7.67 -15.13
CA HIS A 106 0.49 8.51 -14.12
C HIS A 106 1.87 7.99 -13.68
N GLY A 107 2.34 6.90 -14.27
CA GLY A 107 3.66 6.33 -14.03
C GLY A 107 3.62 5.14 -13.08
N TYR A 108 2.83 4.13 -13.42
CA TYR A 108 2.78 2.89 -12.64
C TYR A 108 4.14 2.21 -12.56
N ASP A 109 4.86 2.10 -13.68
CA ASP A 109 6.14 1.41 -13.76
C ASP A 109 7.18 2.15 -12.91
N GLU A 110 7.23 3.48 -13.01
CA GLU A 110 8.09 4.35 -12.21
C GLU A 110 7.72 4.28 -10.73
N TRP A 111 6.43 4.26 -10.39
CA TRP A 111 5.99 4.10 -9.01
C TRP A 111 6.42 2.75 -8.44
N LEU A 112 6.22 1.67 -9.19
CA LEU A 112 6.57 0.31 -8.79
C LEU A 112 8.08 0.17 -8.59
N GLU A 113 8.88 0.65 -9.55
CA GLU A 113 10.34 0.65 -9.47
C GLU A 113 10.82 1.44 -8.25
N GLY A 114 10.39 2.69 -8.12
CA GLY A 114 10.82 3.60 -7.05
C GLY A 114 10.45 3.07 -5.67
N PHE A 115 9.24 2.54 -5.51
CA PHE A 115 8.80 1.94 -4.25
C PHE A 115 9.57 0.66 -3.93
N THR A 116 9.82 -0.19 -4.93
CA THR A 116 10.61 -1.42 -4.78
C THR A 116 12.05 -1.13 -4.37
N LEU A 117 12.71 -0.17 -5.03
CA LEU A 117 14.05 0.29 -4.67
C LEU A 117 14.09 0.84 -3.25
N PHE A 118 13.10 1.66 -2.88
CA PHE A 118 12.97 2.18 -1.53
C PHE A 118 12.85 1.06 -0.49
N LEU A 119 11.95 0.08 -0.69
CA LEU A 119 11.78 -1.05 0.22
C LEU A 119 13.03 -1.94 0.34
N LYS A 120 13.95 -1.91 -0.62
CA LYS A 120 15.23 -2.63 -0.55
C LYS A 120 16.29 -1.90 0.29
N ARG A 121 16.15 -0.59 0.54
CA ARG A 121 17.10 0.19 1.35
C ARG A 121 17.05 -0.13 2.84
N ASN A 122 18.19 -0.14 3.53
CA ASN A 122 18.26 -0.48 4.96
C ASN A 122 17.53 0.52 5.86
N ASP A 123 17.40 1.78 5.44
CA ASP A 123 16.78 2.88 6.17
C ASP A 123 15.27 3.04 5.91
N ALA A 124 14.65 2.15 5.11
CA ALA A 124 13.21 2.15 4.86
C ALA A 124 12.42 1.83 6.14
N SER A 125 12.09 2.87 6.89
CA SER A 125 11.30 2.78 8.12
C SER A 125 9.81 2.58 7.82
N LEU A 126 9.08 1.98 8.76
CA LEU A 126 7.62 1.83 8.65
C LEU A 126 6.91 3.18 8.47
N ALA A 127 7.40 4.24 9.14
CA ALA A 127 6.83 5.58 9.01
C ALA A 127 7.00 6.15 7.60
N ALA A 128 8.20 5.99 7.03
CA ALA A 128 8.48 6.44 5.66
C ALA A 128 7.70 5.63 4.61
N ILE A 129 7.54 4.31 4.81
CA ILE A 129 6.68 3.47 3.97
C ILE A 129 5.22 3.96 4.04
N ASP A 130 4.72 4.22 5.25
CA ASP A 130 3.35 4.71 5.42
C ASP A 130 3.15 6.09 4.79
N GLN A 131 4.14 6.99 4.90
CA GLN A 131 4.13 8.31 4.28
C GLN A 131 4.03 8.21 2.75
N LEU A 132 4.88 7.40 2.12
CA LEU A 132 4.88 7.18 0.67
C LEU A 132 3.56 6.56 0.19
N LEU A 133 3.07 5.53 0.86
CA LEU A 133 1.76 4.91 0.54
C LEU A 133 0.61 5.91 0.71
N THR A 134 0.66 6.78 1.73
CA THR A 134 -0.38 7.78 1.99
C THR A 134 -0.40 8.85 0.92
N LEU A 135 0.77 9.39 0.53
CA LEU A 135 0.88 10.36 -0.55
C LEU A 135 0.39 9.74 -1.88
N SER A 136 0.85 8.53 -2.19
CA SER A 136 0.50 7.84 -3.44
C SER A 136 -1.02 7.62 -3.54
N LEU A 137 -1.63 7.09 -2.48
CA LEU A 137 -3.07 6.89 -2.43
C LEU A 137 -3.84 8.22 -2.47
N GLY A 138 -3.37 9.25 -1.75
CA GLY A 138 -3.99 10.57 -1.72
C GLY A 138 -4.02 11.22 -3.10
N LEU A 139 -2.90 11.12 -3.84
CA LEU A 139 -2.78 11.60 -5.21
C LEU A 139 -3.69 10.85 -6.18
N LEU A 140 -3.58 9.52 -6.19
CA LEU A 140 -4.33 8.68 -7.12
C LEU A 140 -5.84 8.77 -6.88
N ASN A 141 -6.30 8.76 -5.64
CA ASN A 141 -7.72 8.70 -5.31
C ASN A 141 -8.37 10.10 -5.26
N GLU A 142 -7.75 11.04 -4.54
CA GLU A 142 -8.39 12.31 -4.17
C GLU A 142 -7.66 13.55 -4.73
N ASN A 143 -6.64 13.38 -5.58
CA ASN A 143 -5.71 14.44 -5.98
C ASN A 143 -5.16 15.23 -4.77
N THR A 144 -5.01 14.58 -3.62
CA THR A 144 -4.60 15.20 -2.36
C THR A 144 -3.10 14.99 -2.14
N LEU A 145 -2.36 16.10 -2.04
CA LEU A 145 -0.92 16.12 -1.71
C LEU A 145 -0.67 15.87 -0.23
N TYR A 146 -1.51 16.49 0.60
CA TYR A 146 -1.39 16.45 2.05
C TYR A 146 -2.74 16.70 2.69
N ARG A 147 -3.00 16.04 3.81
CA ARG A 147 -4.21 16.25 4.62
C ARG A 147 -3.87 16.17 6.10
N SER A 148 -4.38 17.13 6.85
CA SER A 148 -4.50 17.08 8.30
C SER A 148 -5.96 17.26 8.70
N ASN A 149 -6.22 17.36 10.01
CA ASN A 149 -7.57 17.62 10.54
C ASN A 149 -8.13 18.99 10.16
N SER A 150 -7.26 19.96 9.85
CA SER A 150 -7.66 21.35 9.61
C SER A 150 -7.42 21.81 8.18
N ILE A 151 -6.48 21.20 7.46
CA ILE A 151 -6.13 21.61 6.10
C ILE A 151 -6.04 20.43 5.14
N ALA A 152 -6.37 20.67 3.87
CA ALA A 152 -6.14 19.73 2.79
C ALA A 152 -5.55 20.46 1.58
N TRP A 153 -4.37 20.02 1.14
CA TRP A 153 -3.73 20.46 -0.09
C TRP A 153 -4.13 19.52 -1.23
N ARG A 154 -4.78 20.06 -2.26
CA ARG A 154 -5.28 19.30 -3.40
C ARG A 154 -4.86 19.92 -4.72
N VAL A 155 -4.73 19.09 -5.74
CA VAL A 155 -4.54 19.49 -7.13
C VAL A 155 -5.89 19.44 -7.84
N SER A 156 -6.21 20.49 -8.61
CA SER A 156 -7.54 20.64 -9.23
C SER A 156 -7.72 19.80 -10.50
N THR A 157 -6.62 19.42 -11.15
CA THR A 157 -6.58 18.55 -12.34
C THR A 157 -5.44 17.54 -12.18
N PRO A 158 -5.65 16.24 -12.45
CA PRO A 158 -4.59 15.23 -12.33
C PRO A 158 -3.59 15.40 -13.48
N THR A 159 -2.65 16.31 -13.32
CA THR A 159 -1.44 16.42 -14.15
C THR A 159 -0.25 16.22 -13.22
N PHE A 160 -0.14 14.99 -12.73
CA PHE A 160 1.01 14.51 -11.98
C PHE A 160 1.58 13.26 -12.63
N GLN A 161 2.88 13.05 -12.45
CA GLN A 161 3.61 11.90 -12.94
C GLN A 161 4.57 11.41 -11.88
N PHE A 162 4.57 10.10 -11.61
CA PHE A 162 5.59 9.45 -10.81
C PHE A 162 6.88 9.28 -11.63
N HIS A 163 8.03 9.45 -10.98
CA HIS A 163 9.36 9.23 -11.57
C HIS A 163 10.25 8.45 -10.61
N SER A 164 11.15 7.60 -11.13
CA SER A 164 11.99 6.68 -10.35
C SER A 164 13.52 6.86 -10.49
N ASP A 165 14.00 7.87 -11.23
CA ASP A 165 15.43 8.01 -11.62
C ASP A 165 16.44 7.74 -10.49
N GLU A 166 16.43 8.55 -9.42
CA GLU A 166 17.31 8.37 -8.24
C GLU A 166 16.51 8.04 -6.97
N LYS A 167 15.30 8.58 -6.89
CA LYS A 167 14.33 8.41 -5.80
C LYS A 167 12.93 8.57 -6.38
N LEU A 168 11.95 7.93 -5.74
CA LEU A 168 10.56 8.09 -6.13
C LEU A 168 10.16 9.54 -5.93
N THR A 169 9.76 10.25 -6.98
CA THR A 169 9.25 11.61 -6.91
C THR A 169 7.95 11.73 -7.68
N VAL A 170 7.21 12.82 -7.42
CA VAL A 170 6.00 13.17 -8.17
C VAL A 170 6.17 14.55 -8.76
N SER A 171 6.16 14.67 -10.08
CA SER A 171 6.22 15.96 -10.77
C SER A 171 4.83 16.50 -11.07
N PHE A 172 4.69 17.82 -11.06
CA PHE A 172 3.49 18.56 -11.43
C PHE A 172 3.88 19.63 -12.44
N ASP A 173 3.06 19.82 -13.48
CA ASP A 173 3.29 20.87 -14.48
C ASP A 173 2.01 21.67 -14.77
N ASP A 174 2.13 22.99 -14.66
CA ASP A 174 1.08 23.99 -14.85
C ASP A 174 -0.24 23.64 -14.14
N VAL A 175 -0.15 23.31 -12.84
CA VAL A 175 -1.30 22.86 -12.05
C VAL A 175 -1.87 23.94 -11.16
N ILE A 176 -3.15 23.80 -10.80
CA ILE A 176 -3.76 24.58 -9.72
C ILE A 176 -3.72 23.77 -8.44
N ILE A 177 -2.99 24.29 -7.45
CA ILE A 177 -2.93 23.74 -6.10
C ILE A 177 -3.83 24.57 -5.20
N ALA A 178 -4.77 23.93 -4.51
CA ALA A 178 -5.65 24.57 -3.54
C ALA A 178 -5.43 24.01 -2.13
N CYS A 179 -5.22 24.89 -1.15
CA CYS A 179 -5.29 24.55 0.26
C CYS A 179 -6.67 24.92 0.78
N TYR A 180 -7.44 23.92 1.18
CA TYR A 180 -8.74 24.07 1.81
C TYR A 180 -8.58 24.11 3.34
N PHE A 181 -9.23 25.07 3.98
CA PHE A 181 -9.34 25.21 5.44
C PHE A 181 -10.81 25.46 5.80
N ASP A 182 -11.49 24.45 6.36
CA ASP A 182 -12.93 24.46 6.62
C ASP A 182 -13.78 24.91 5.42
N ARG A 183 -14.28 26.15 5.40
CA ARG A 183 -15.08 26.72 4.31
C ARG A 183 -14.30 27.62 3.35
N ASP A 184 -13.05 27.94 3.68
CA ASP A 184 -12.19 28.83 2.91
C ASP A 184 -11.13 28.03 2.14
N PHE A 185 -10.55 28.67 1.12
CA PHE A 185 -9.40 28.11 0.43
C PHE A 185 -8.47 29.20 -0.09
N ILE A 186 -7.19 28.85 -0.21
CA ILE A 186 -6.21 29.60 -1.01
C ILE A 186 -5.81 28.74 -2.20
N GLN A 187 -5.51 29.38 -3.33
CA GLN A 187 -5.08 28.69 -4.55
C GLN A 187 -3.78 29.29 -5.09
N ILE A 188 -2.90 28.42 -5.54
CA ILE A 188 -1.69 28.72 -6.30
C ILE A 188 -1.97 28.27 -7.74
N LYS A 189 -1.85 29.19 -8.69
CA LYS A 189 -2.09 28.92 -10.11
C LYS A 189 -0.77 28.72 -10.83
N SER A 190 -0.78 27.88 -11.86
CA SER A 190 0.39 27.58 -12.69
C SER A 190 1.60 27.14 -11.88
N ALA A 191 1.36 26.25 -10.92
CA ALA A 191 2.41 25.65 -10.12
C ALA A 191 3.07 24.52 -10.93
N THR A 192 4.41 24.57 -10.99
CA THR A 192 5.25 23.52 -11.56
C THR A 192 6.32 23.17 -10.53
N GLY A 193 6.62 21.89 -10.36
CA GLY A 193 7.61 21.42 -9.40
C GLY A 193 7.50 19.92 -9.16
N TYR A 194 8.14 19.45 -8.09
CA TYR A 194 8.06 18.05 -7.69
C TYR A 194 7.94 17.91 -6.17
N ILE A 195 7.44 16.76 -5.73
CA ILE A 195 7.43 16.32 -4.34
C ILE A 195 8.32 15.08 -4.24
N ASP A 196 9.24 15.11 -3.28
CA ASP A 196 9.83 13.89 -2.73
C ASP A 196 8.93 13.40 -1.58
N PRO A 197 8.36 12.19 -1.65
CA PRO A 197 7.54 11.64 -0.57
C PRO A 197 8.28 11.50 0.77
N LEU A 198 9.60 11.57 0.80
CA LEU A 198 10.44 11.28 1.98
C LEU A 198 11.17 12.52 2.55
N GLU A 199 11.11 13.67 1.89
CA GLU A 199 11.71 14.96 2.31
C GLU A 199 10.64 16.02 2.56
#